data_AF-A0A847Z2C0-F1
#
_entry.id   AF-A0A847Z2C0-F1
#
_cell.length_a   1.000
_cell.length_b   1.000
_cell.length_c   1.000
_cell.angle_alpha   90.00
_cell.angle_beta   90.00
_cell.angle_gamma   90.00
#
_symmetry.space_group_name_H-M   'P 1'
#
loop_
_entity.id
_entity.type
_entity.pdbx_description
1 polymer ?
#
loop_
_entity_poly.entity_id
_entity_poly.type
_entity_poly.pdbx_seq_one_letter_code
_entity_poly.pdbx_strand_id
1 'polypeptide(L)'
;MYVVFIILSIIVAFIRKGRFSNIRYSRFSLWYLLILAFLIYAGYIVGTIMEIQFVLDYSYWIYFAVYVLIMITVVFNLHNVWSYILVVGVGLNFTATFLNGGKMPILQSALDMARITDNGQLYLSYFGATNQLTITNPYVMSLCKIIGIPLGVTGLPISAGDIIIAISIFFIIQKMMVVPQARKATPQERLAYTDQLKYTSEFNLDEIAKATKDTPESFVPPVISSKTASKLDDTQNNLQKNKKSTYDESLLADDISSKKKDNIE
;
A
#
# COMPACT_ATOMS: atom_id res chain seq x y z
N MET A 1 -16.22 11.26 3.80
CA MET A 1 -16.11 9.98 3.07
C MET A 1 -15.00 9.07 3.61
N TYR A 2 -13.72 9.47 3.59
CA TYR A 2 -12.61 8.54 3.94
C TYR A 2 -12.70 7.93 5.34
N VAL A 3 -13.10 8.71 6.36
CA VAL A 3 -13.32 8.20 7.73
C VAL A 3 -14.35 7.07 7.75
N VAL A 4 -15.45 7.20 7.02
CA VAL A 4 -16.49 6.16 6.89
C VAL A 4 -15.91 4.89 6.28
N PHE A 5 -15.10 5.02 5.21
CA PHE A 5 -14.44 3.87 4.58
C PHE A 5 -13.37 3.22 5.46
N ILE A 6 -12.65 4.01 6.27
CA ILE A 6 -11.69 3.50 7.25
C ILE A 6 -12.44 2.66 8.30
N ILE A 7 -13.52 3.20 8.87
CA ILE A 7 -14.37 2.49 9.84
C ILE A 7 -14.93 1.21 9.23
N LEU A 8 -15.50 1.30 8.02
CA LEU A 8 -16.04 0.14 7.30
C LEU A 8 -14.97 -0.93 7.08
N SER A 9 -13.76 -0.54 6.65
CA SER A 9 -12.67 -1.48 6.45
C SER A 9 -12.25 -2.15 7.75
N ILE A 10 -12.17 -1.41 8.86
CA ILE A 10 -11.86 -1.97 10.18
C ILE A 10 -12.92 -3.00 10.58
N ILE A 11 -14.22 -2.70 10.41
CA ILE A 11 -15.33 -3.63 10.69
C ILE A 11 -15.17 -4.91 9.87
N VAL A 12 -14.97 -4.79 8.55
CA VAL A 12 -14.78 -5.96 7.67
C VAL A 12 -13.53 -6.76 8.05
N ALA A 13 -12.45 -6.08 8.45
CA ALA A 13 -11.24 -6.74 8.91
C ALA A 13 -11.50 -7.57 10.18
N PHE A 14 -12.30 -7.06 11.13
CA PHE A 14 -12.70 -7.80 12.33
C PHE A 14 -13.53 -9.04 12.02
N ILE A 15 -14.49 -8.93 11.10
CA ILE A 15 -15.29 -10.08 10.63
C ILE A 15 -14.37 -11.16 10.03
N ARG A 16 -13.30 -10.76 9.35
CA ARG A 16 -12.27 -11.66 8.81
C ARG A 16 -11.20 -12.10 9.83
N LYS A 17 -11.49 -11.97 11.13
CA LYS A 17 -10.59 -12.33 12.25
C LYS A 17 -9.28 -11.51 12.28
N GLY A 18 -9.30 -10.31 11.70
CA GLY A 18 -8.22 -9.35 11.80
C GLY A 18 -8.03 -8.85 13.24
N ARG A 19 -6.82 -8.42 13.57
CA ARG A 19 -6.47 -7.90 14.90
C ARG A 19 -5.64 -6.64 14.77
N PHE A 20 -5.88 -5.65 15.63
CA PHE A 20 -5.05 -4.44 15.70
C PHE A 20 -3.60 -4.77 16.06
N SER A 21 -3.37 -5.79 16.87
CA SER A 21 -2.01 -6.25 17.22
C SER A 21 -1.19 -6.69 16.00
N ASN A 22 -1.83 -6.99 14.87
CA ASN A 22 -1.13 -7.34 13.63
C ASN A 22 -0.52 -6.13 12.92
N ILE A 23 -0.97 -4.90 13.22
CA ILE A 23 -0.43 -3.68 12.61
C ILE A 23 1.05 -3.49 12.95
N ARG A 24 1.51 -4.00 14.11
CA ARG A 24 2.93 -3.93 14.52
C ARG A 24 3.90 -4.60 13.55
N TYR A 25 3.41 -5.53 12.74
CA TYR A 25 4.22 -6.22 11.72
C TYR A 25 4.32 -5.42 10.42
N SER A 26 3.54 -4.34 10.28
CA SER A 26 3.66 -3.41 9.17
C SER A 26 4.76 -2.40 9.48
N ARG A 27 5.77 -2.32 8.62
CA ARG A 27 6.73 -1.21 8.65
C ARG A 27 6.01 0.00 8.06
N PHE A 28 5.56 0.91 8.91
CA PHE A 28 4.94 2.16 8.49
C PHE A 28 5.88 3.31 8.87
N SER A 29 6.60 3.83 7.88
CA SER A 29 7.58 4.90 8.04
C SER A 29 6.90 6.27 7.96
N LEU A 30 7.51 7.31 8.52
CA LEU A 30 7.07 8.71 8.39
C LEU A 30 5.62 9.01 8.83
N TRP A 31 5.01 8.19 9.68
CA TRP A 31 3.63 8.40 10.14
C TRP A 31 3.40 9.75 10.84
N TYR A 32 4.45 10.32 11.44
CA TYR A 32 4.43 11.65 12.05
C TYR A 32 4.14 12.77 11.03
N LEU A 33 4.47 12.57 9.74
CA LEU A 33 4.12 13.53 8.67
C LEU A 33 2.62 13.58 8.42
N LEU A 34 1.89 12.47 8.60
CA LEU A 34 0.41 12.49 8.51
C LEU A 34 -0.21 13.27 9.66
N ILE A 35 0.37 13.17 10.86
CA ILE A 35 -0.09 13.95 12.02
C ILE A 35 0.18 15.44 11.78
N LEU A 36 1.38 15.78 11.30
CA LEU A 36 1.72 17.16 10.95
C LEU A 36 0.78 17.70 9.85
N ALA A 37 0.55 16.92 8.80
CA ALA A 37 -0.39 17.28 7.73
C ALA A 37 -1.79 17.50 8.26
N PHE A 38 -2.26 16.63 9.17
CA PHE A 38 -3.57 16.77 9.81
C PHE A 38 -3.66 18.04 10.67
N LEU A 39 -2.63 18.37 11.45
CA LEU A 39 -2.62 19.59 12.27
C LEU A 39 -2.64 20.85 11.41
N ILE A 40 -1.82 20.90 10.35
CA ILE A 40 -1.83 22.02 9.39
C ILE A 40 -3.18 22.12 8.69
N TYR A 41 -3.75 20.99 8.27
CA TYR A 41 -5.07 20.96 7.65
C TYR A 41 -6.18 21.42 8.60
N ALA A 42 -6.17 21.00 9.85
CA ALA A 42 -7.13 21.44 10.85
C ALA A 42 -7.01 22.96 11.10
N GLY A 43 -5.79 23.47 11.24
CA GLY A 43 -5.53 24.90 11.35
C GLY A 43 -5.99 25.69 10.12
N TYR A 44 -5.80 25.14 8.92
CA TYR A 44 -6.29 25.70 7.68
C TYR A 44 -7.83 25.83 7.64
N ILE A 45 -8.55 24.77 8.02
CA ILE A 45 -10.01 24.78 8.06
C ILE A 45 -10.52 25.80 9.10
N VAL A 46 -9.99 25.77 10.32
CA VAL A 46 -10.38 26.71 11.37
C VAL A 46 -10.07 28.15 10.98
N GLY A 47 -8.88 28.40 10.43
CA GLY A 47 -8.49 29.74 9.98
C GLY A 47 -9.33 30.25 8.82
N THR A 48 -9.80 29.37 7.93
CA THR A 48 -10.74 29.74 6.86
C THR A 48 -12.12 30.09 7.43
N ILE A 49 -12.63 29.31 8.39
CA ILE A 49 -13.94 29.57 9.04
C ILE A 49 -13.91 30.87 9.86
N MET A 50 -12.79 31.15 10.53
CA MET A 50 -12.60 32.36 11.34
C MET A 50 -12.15 33.57 10.50
N GLU A 51 -12.12 33.44 9.17
CA GLU A 51 -11.73 34.49 8.22
C GLU A 51 -10.37 35.14 8.54
N ILE A 52 -9.40 34.35 9.03
CA ILE A 52 -8.05 34.85 9.33
C ILE A 52 -7.36 35.20 8.02
N GLN A 53 -7.07 36.49 7.82
CA GLN A 53 -6.53 37.03 6.57
C GLN A 53 -5.29 36.28 6.07
N PHE A 54 -4.32 35.99 6.95
CA PHE A 54 -3.13 35.21 6.58
C PHE A 54 -3.48 33.83 5.98
N VAL A 55 -4.47 33.13 6.55
CA VAL A 55 -4.87 31.81 6.07
C VAL A 55 -5.56 31.91 4.72
N LEU A 56 -6.36 32.95 4.50
CA LEU A 56 -7.04 33.21 3.22
C LEU A 56 -6.02 33.57 2.12
N ASP A 57 -5.09 34.47 2.41
CA ASP A 57 -4.07 34.94 1.46
C ASP A 57 -3.11 33.81 1.04
N TYR A 58 -2.77 32.91 1.97
CA TYR A 58 -1.88 31.77 1.71
C TYR A 58 -2.61 30.43 1.56
N SER A 59 -3.93 30.44 1.37
CA SER A 59 -4.80 29.25 1.34
C SER A 59 -4.29 28.17 0.37
N TYR A 60 -3.94 28.57 -0.85
CA TYR A 60 -3.36 27.69 -1.87
C TYR A 60 -2.10 26.98 -1.37
N TRP A 61 -1.14 27.74 -0.82
CA TRP A 61 0.17 27.23 -0.40
C TRP A 61 0.08 26.37 0.85
N ILE A 62 -0.78 26.74 1.81
CA ILE A 62 -1.03 25.95 3.01
C ILE A 62 -1.61 24.60 2.63
N TYR A 63 -2.63 24.57 1.77
CA TYR A 63 -3.25 23.32 1.36
C TYR A 63 -2.33 22.47 0.46
N PHE A 64 -1.50 23.12 -0.37
CA PHE A 64 -0.43 22.46 -1.12
C PHE A 64 0.56 21.75 -0.20
N ALA A 65 1.03 22.41 0.86
CA ALA A 65 1.94 21.81 1.83
C ALA A 65 1.32 20.58 2.52
N VAL A 66 0.03 20.63 2.89
CA VAL A 66 -0.70 19.46 3.43
C VAL A 66 -0.64 18.28 2.46
N TYR A 67 -0.94 18.52 1.18
CA TYR A 67 -0.90 17.47 0.16
C TYR A 67 0.50 16.91 -0.04
N VAL A 68 1.54 17.75 -0.04
CA VAL A 68 2.94 17.31 -0.18
C VAL A 68 3.33 16.41 0.99
N LEU A 69 2.98 16.76 2.23
CA LEU A 69 3.26 15.94 3.41
C LEU A 69 2.57 14.57 3.34
N ILE A 70 1.31 14.54 2.91
CA ILE A 70 0.57 13.28 2.67
C ILE A 70 1.26 12.47 1.58
N MET A 71 1.59 13.10 0.44
CA MET A 71 2.23 12.44 -0.70
C MET A 71 3.57 11.81 -0.32
N ILE A 72 4.44 12.57 0.36
CA ILE A 72 5.73 12.07 0.88
C ILE A 72 5.46 10.84 1.76
N THR A 73 4.52 10.92 2.70
CA THR A 73 4.21 9.78 3.56
C THR A 73 3.81 8.56 2.73
N VAL A 74 2.88 8.70 1.78
CA VAL A 74 2.39 7.54 1.02
C VAL A 74 3.49 6.95 0.12
N VAL A 75 4.29 7.80 -0.54
CA VAL A 75 5.39 7.36 -1.43
C VAL A 75 6.46 6.58 -0.68
N PHE A 76 6.83 7.01 0.53
CA PHE A 76 7.80 6.28 1.36
C PHE A 76 7.23 4.99 1.99
N ASN A 77 5.92 4.73 1.84
CA ASN A 77 5.24 3.52 2.32
C ASN A 77 4.73 2.62 1.18
N LEU A 78 5.40 2.66 0.01
CA LEU A 78 5.14 1.82 -1.15
C LEU A 78 5.64 0.38 -0.93
N HIS A 79 4.87 -0.41 -0.17
CA HIS A 79 5.21 -1.81 0.12
C HIS A 79 4.34 -2.83 -0.61
N ASN A 80 3.26 -2.41 -1.27
CA ASN A 80 2.32 -3.31 -1.91
C ASN A 80 1.52 -2.61 -3.03
N VAL A 81 0.88 -3.41 -3.89
CA VAL A 81 0.06 -2.93 -5.02
C VAL A 81 -0.97 -1.87 -4.60
N TRP A 82 -1.61 -2.03 -3.44
CA TRP A 82 -2.61 -1.09 -2.94
C TRP A 82 -2.00 0.25 -2.52
N SER A 83 -0.76 0.27 -2.02
CA SER A 83 -0.01 1.51 -1.78
C SER A 83 0.27 2.27 -3.09
N TYR A 84 0.62 1.57 -4.18
CA TYR A 84 0.81 2.21 -5.49
C TYR A 84 -0.51 2.80 -6.01
N ILE A 85 -1.60 2.04 -5.92
CA ILE A 85 -2.93 2.52 -6.30
C ILE A 85 -3.34 3.72 -5.43
N LEU A 86 -2.96 3.75 -4.14
CA LEU A 86 -3.21 4.89 -3.26
C LEU A 86 -2.49 6.15 -3.75
N VAL A 87 -1.21 6.05 -4.12
CA VAL A 87 -0.45 7.18 -4.71
C VAL A 87 -1.14 7.70 -5.96
N VAL A 88 -1.60 6.81 -6.85
CA VAL A 88 -2.34 7.21 -8.05
C VAL A 88 -3.61 7.97 -7.67
N GLY A 89 -4.43 7.44 -6.76
CA GLY A 89 -5.66 8.12 -6.34
C GLY A 89 -5.41 9.50 -5.72
N VAL A 90 -4.42 9.61 -4.82
CA VAL A 90 -4.00 10.88 -4.21
C VAL A 90 -3.48 11.84 -5.29
N GLY A 91 -2.69 11.34 -6.26
CA GLY A 91 -2.16 12.12 -7.37
C GLY A 91 -3.23 12.67 -8.30
N LEU A 92 -4.30 11.91 -8.56
CA LEU A 92 -5.44 12.38 -9.35
C LEU A 92 -6.17 13.53 -8.63
N ASN A 93 -6.43 13.38 -7.33
CA ASN A 93 -7.06 14.43 -6.52
C ASN A 93 -6.19 15.67 -6.41
N PHE A 94 -4.88 15.49 -6.21
CA PHE A 94 -3.90 16.57 -6.23
C PHE A 94 -3.95 17.34 -7.55
N THR A 95 -3.90 16.63 -8.68
CA THR A 95 -3.92 17.23 -10.02
C THR A 95 -5.20 18.03 -10.25
N ALA A 96 -6.37 17.45 -9.94
CA ALA A 96 -7.64 18.13 -10.08
C ALA A 96 -7.75 19.38 -9.19
N THR A 97 -7.18 19.34 -7.99
CA THR A 97 -7.25 20.45 -7.03
C THR A 97 -6.32 21.60 -7.43
N PHE A 98 -5.04 21.33 -7.71
CA PHE A 98 -4.05 22.39 -7.90
C PHE A 98 -4.02 22.97 -9.30
N LEU A 99 -4.41 22.21 -10.34
CA LEU A 99 -4.63 22.79 -11.66
C LEU A 99 -5.83 23.76 -11.71
N ASN A 100 -6.73 23.69 -10.72
CA ASN A 100 -7.91 24.55 -10.62
C ASN A 100 -7.81 25.58 -9.48
N GLY A 101 -6.59 26.00 -9.11
CA GLY A 101 -6.38 27.08 -8.16
C GLY A 101 -6.43 26.65 -6.68
N GLY A 102 -6.18 25.38 -6.40
CA GLY A 102 -6.04 24.87 -5.03
C GLY A 102 -7.37 24.51 -4.35
N LYS A 103 -8.49 24.60 -5.06
CA LYS A 103 -9.80 24.10 -4.60
C LYS A 103 -10.33 23.06 -5.56
N MET A 104 -10.89 22.00 -5.00
CA MET A 104 -11.43 20.90 -5.78
C MET A 104 -12.74 21.33 -6.46
N PRO A 105 -12.82 21.31 -7.80
CA PRO A 105 -14.04 21.65 -8.51
C PRO A 105 -15.14 20.63 -8.28
N ILE A 106 -16.36 21.13 -8.09
CA ILE A 106 -17.59 20.34 -8.03
C ILE A 106 -18.47 20.75 -9.19
N LEU A 107 -18.87 19.79 -10.01
CA LEU A 107 -19.83 20.03 -11.08
C LEU A 107 -21.24 20.08 -10.51
N GLN A 108 -22.07 20.97 -11.08
CA GLN A 108 -23.48 21.06 -10.71
C GLN A 108 -24.20 19.71 -10.86
N SER A 109 -23.89 18.95 -11.92
CA SER A 109 -24.46 17.61 -12.15
C SER A 109 -24.17 16.63 -11.00
N ALA A 110 -23.03 16.76 -10.33
CA ALA A 110 -22.69 15.92 -9.18
C ALA A 110 -23.51 16.29 -7.95
N LEU A 111 -23.81 17.58 -7.74
CA LEU A 111 -24.71 18.05 -6.69
C LEU A 111 -26.15 17.57 -6.94
N ASP A 112 -26.62 17.68 -8.18
CA ASP A 112 -27.96 17.26 -8.59
C ASP A 112 -28.14 15.76 -8.35
N MET A 113 -27.17 14.94 -8.78
CA MET A 113 -27.16 13.49 -8.55
C MET A 113 -27.10 13.13 -7.05
N ALA A 114 -26.40 13.95 -6.26
CA ALA A 114 -26.32 13.81 -4.80
C ALA A 114 -27.59 14.31 -4.08
N ARG A 115 -28.57 14.88 -4.80
CA ARG A 115 -29.81 15.49 -4.26
C ARG A 115 -29.55 16.64 -3.28
N ILE A 116 -28.53 17.45 -3.56
CA ILE A 116 -28.23 18.66 -2.78
C ILE A 116 -29.06 19.81 -3.37
N THR A 117 -30.10 20.23 -2.65
CA THR A 117 -31.23 21.02 -3.19
C THR A 117 -31.03 22.54 -3.23
N ASP A 118 -29.95 23.06 -2.65
CA ASP A 118 -29.69 24.50 -2.46
C ASP A 118 -28.55 25.03 -3.35
N ASN A 119 -28.35 24.41 -4.51
CA ASN A 119 -27.19 24.63 -5.38
C ASN A 119 -25.85 24.44 -4.67
N GLY A 120 -25.82 23.65 -3.59
CA GLY A 120 -24.59 23.34 -2.85
C GLY A 120 -24.14 24.44 -1.90
N GLN A 121 -24.94 25.47 -1.61
CA GLN A 121 -24.54 26.56 -0.73
C GLN A 121 -24.22 26.07 0.69
N LEU A 122 -25.09 25.25 1.26
CA LEU A 122 -24.89 24.60 2.56
C LEU A 122 -23.71 23.63 2.51
N TYR A 123 -23.51 22.93 1.39
CA TYR A 123 -22.32 22.09 1.23
C TYR A 123 -21.04 22.95 1.29
N LEU A 124 -21.03 24.09 0.59
CA LEU A 124 -19.87 24.99 0.57
C LEU A 124 -19.66 25.73 1.89
N SER A 125 -20.69 25.95 2.73
CA SER A 125 -20.46 26.52 4.06
C SER A 125 -19.65 25.58 4.96
N TYR A 126 -19.80 24.26 4.79
CA TYR A 126 -19.01 23.27 5.53
C TYR A 126 -17.69 22.89 4.84
N PHE A 127 -17.66 22.88 3.50
CA PHE A 127 -16.56 22.31 2.72
C PHE A 127 -15.89 23.28 1.74
N GLY A 128 -16.28 24.56 1.73
CA GLY A 128 -15.82 25.59 0.79
C GLY A 128 -14.38 26.06 0.98
N ALA A 129 -13.75 25.67 2.09
CA ALA A 129 -12.31 25.81 2.27
C ALA A 129 -11.55 25.04 1.18
N THR A 130 -11.93 23.79 0.93
CA THR A 130 -11.24 22.89 -0.01
C THR A 130 -11.98 22.65 -1.32
N ASN A 131 -13.22 23.11 -1.45
CA ASN A 131 -14.07 22.86 -2.60
C ASN A 131 -14.61 24.16 -3.19
N GLN A 132 -14.89 24.13 -4.48
CA GLN A 132 -15.56 25.22 -5.18
C GLN A 132 -16.59 24.67 -6.16
N LEU A 133 -17.78 25.27 -6.16
CA LEU A 133 -18.76 25.01 -7.22
C LEU A 133 -18.24 25.62 -8.51
N THR A 134 -18.25 24.86 -9.59
CA THR A 134 -17.77 25.32 -10.89
C THR A 134 -18.90 25.27 -11.91
N ILE A 135 -19.18 26.43 -12.51
CA ILE A 135 -20.19 26.62 -13.57
C ILE A 135 -19.54 26.49 -14.96
N THR A 136 -18.23 26.76 -15.06
CA THR A 136 -17.42 26.62 -16.27
C THR A 136 -16.73 25.24 -16.34
N ASN A 137 -16.06 24.94 -17.45
CA ASN A 137 -15.31 23.68 -17.58
C ASN A 137 -13.99 23.76 -16.79
N PRO A 138 -13.83 23.00 -15.68
CA PRO A 138 -12.56 22.98 -14.96
C PRO A 138 -11.48 22.24 -15.76
N TYR A 139 -10.21 22.56 -15.47
CA TYR A 139 -9.09 21.77 -15.96
C TYR A 139 -9.22 20.33 -15.45
N VAL A 140 -8.88 19.36 -16.30
CA VAL A 140 -8.98 17.92 -16.00
C VAL A 140 -10.34 17.49 -15.43
N MET A 141 -11.44 17.98 -16.03
CA MET A 141 -12.83 17.76 -15.57
C MET A 141 -13.17 16.33 -15.14
N SER A 142 -12.67 15.31 -15.84
CA SER A 142 -12.91 13.90 -15.51
C SER A 142 -12.35 13.48 -14.13
N LEU A 143 -11.40 14.24 -13.58
CA LEU A 143 -10.79 14.01 -12.27
C LEU A 143 -11.46 14.84 -11.15
N CYS A 144 -12.34 15.78 -11.50
CA CYS A 144 -13.09 16.58 -10.55
C CYS A 144 -14.23 15.77 -9.90
N LYS A 145 -15.00 16.40 -9.01
CA LYS A 145 -16.18 15.76 -8.42
C LYS A 145 -17.33 15.78 -9.43
N ILE A 146 -17.48 14.65 -10.13
CA ILE A 146 -18.44 14.45 -11.22
C ILE A 146 -19.59 13.50 -10.86
N ILE A 147 -19.42 12.67 -9.82
CA ILE A 147 -20.43 11.69 -9.38
C ILE A 147 -21.04 12.19 -8.06
N GLY A 148 -22.35 12.05 -7.92
CA GLY A 148 -23.06 12.32 -6.67
C GLY A 148 -23.65 11.04 -6.07
N ILE A 149 -23.39 10.78 -4.79
CA ILE A 149 -24.08 9.71 -4.06
C ILE A 149 -25.17 10.33 -3.18
N PRO A 150 -26.45 9.97 -3.37
CA PRO A 150 -27.54 10.46 -2.53
C PRO A 150 -27.57 9.71 -1.19
N LEU A 151 -26.84 10.21 -0.19
CA LEU A 151 -26.86 9.69 1.18
C LEU A 151 -27.82 10.49 2.07
N GLY A 152 -29.12 10.39 1.77
CA GLY A 152 -30.17 11.06 2.54
C GLY A 152 -30.00 12.57 2.55
N VAL A 153 -29.99 13.17 3.74
CA VAL A 153 -29.87 14.64 3.94
C VAL A 153 -28.47 15.20 3.64
N THR A 154 -27.46 14.34 3.47
CA THR A 154 -26.08 14.74 3.15
C THR A 154 -25.63 14.06 1.86
N GLY A 155 -25.97 14.64 0.71
CA GLY A 155 -25.41 14.21 -0.55
C GLY A 155 -23.86 14.27 -0.55
N LEU A 156 -23.21 13.33 -1.22
CA LEU A 156 -21.74 13.30 -1.33
C LEU A 156 -21.30 13.39 -2.80
N PRO A 157 -20.76 14.55 -3.22
CA PRO A 157 -20.04 14.65 -4.47
C PRO A 157 -18.68 13.96 -4.33
N ILE A 158 -18.32 13.11 -5.29
CA ILE A 158 -17.10 12.29 -5.30
C ILE A 158 -16.38 12.39 -6.64
N SER A 159 -15.05 12.28 -6.61
CA SER A 159 -14.21 12.14 -7.80
C SER A 159 -13.80 10.69 -8.09
N ALA A 160 -13.21 10.46 -9.26
CA ALA A 160 -12.54 9.20 -9.56
C ALA A 160 -11.36 8.93 -8.58
N GLY A 161 -10.62 9.98 -8.21
CA GLY A 161 -9.54 9.89 -7.22
C GLY A 161 -10.05 9.43 -5.85
N ASP A 162 -11.20 9.95 -5.39
CA ASP A 162 -11.82 9.56 -4.12
C ASP A 162 -12.16 8.07 -4.06
N ILE A 163 -12.68 7.52 -5.16
CA ILE A 163 -13.01 6.09 -5.28
C ILE A 163 -11.74 5.24 -5.18
N ILE A 164 -10.71 5.62 -5.94
CA ILE A 164 -9.42 4.91 -5.96
C ILE A 164 -8.78 4.93 -4.57
N ILE A 165 -8.75 6.09 -3.90
CA ILE A 165 -8.23 6.25 -2.54
C ILE A 165 -9.01 5.36 -1.57
N ALA A 166 -10.34 5.37 -1.63
CA ALA A 166 -11.18 4.57 -0.75
C ALA A 166 -10.94 3.06 -0.90
N ILE A 167 -10.86 2.57 -2.13
CA ILE A 167 -10.54 1.16 -2.42
C ILE A 167 -9.15 0.80 -1.89
N SER A 168 -8.14 1.65 -2.14
CA SER A 168 -6.79 1.39 -1.66
C SER A 168 -6.70 1.35 -0.14
N ILE A 169 -7.26 2.36 0.54
CA ILE A 169 -7.29 2.40 2.01
C ILE A 169 -7.97 1.15 2.56
N PHE A 170 -9.08 0.74 1.95
CA PHE A 170 -9.79 -0.47 2.34
C PHE A 170 -8.84 -1.68 2.32
N PHE A 171 -8.21 -1.98 1.19
CA PHE A 171 -7.34 -3.16 1.06
C PHE A 171 -6.03 -3.05 1.85
N ILE A 172 -5.48 -1.85 2.02
CA ILE A 172 -4.31 -1.63 2.90
C ILE A 172 -4.66 -2.02 4.33
N ILE A 173 -5.78 -1.54 4.87
CA ILE A 173 -6.24 -1.91 6.21
C ILE A 173 -6.50 -3.41 6.31
N GLN A 174 -7.16 -4.02 5.32
CA GLN A 174 -7.36 -5.47 5.29
C GLN A 174 -6.02 -6.22 5.38
N LYS A 175 -5.01 -5.79 4.61
CA LYS A 175 -3.69 -6.42 4.60
C LYS A 175 -2.92 -6.22 5.91
N MET A 176 -3.08 -5.08 6.57
CA MET A 176 -2.43 -4.78 7.85
C MET A 176 -3.06 -5.54 9.01
N MET A 177 -4.39 -5.70 9.02
CA MET A 177 -5.11 -6.34 10.13
C MET A 177 -5.29 -7.85 9.94
N VAL A 178 -5.41 -8.34 8.71
CA VAL A 178 -5.64 -9.77 8.40
C VAL A 178 -4.32 -10.40 7.97
N VAL A 179 -3.54 -10.88 8.93
CA VAL A 179 -2.23 -11.49 8.70
C VAL A 179 -2.35 -13.02 8.63
N PRO A 180 -1.88 -13.68 7.56
CA PRO A 180 -1.83 -15.15 7.47
C PRO A 180 -1.00 -15.75 8.60
N GLN A 181 -1.40 -16.93 9.12
CA GLN A 181 -0.73 -17.61 10.24
C GLN A 181 0.80 -17.76 10.02
N ALA A 182 1.24 -18.02 8.78
CA ALA A 182 2.65 -18.13 8.41
C ALA A 182 3.49 -16.86 8.69
N ARG A 183 2.87 -15.66 8.73
CA ARG A 183 3.56 -14.41 9.09
C ARG A 183 3.66 -14.19 10.60
N LYS A 184 2.89 -14.92 11.41
CA LYS A 184 2.90 -14.84 12.87
C LYS A 184 3.97 -15.74 13.49
N ALA A 185 4.48 -16.72 12.73
CA ALA A 185 5.53 -17.61 13.18
C ALA A 185 6.78 -16.82 13.57
N THR A 186 7.20 -17.00 14.81
CA THR A 186 8.45 -16.49 15.37
C THR A 186 9.65 -17.03 14.56
N PRO A 187 10.83 -16.37 14.63
CA PRO A 187 12.03 -16.88 13.97
C PRO A 187 12.34 -18.35 14.31
N GLN A 188 12.08 -18.76 15.56
CA GLN A 188 12.24 -20.15 16.00
C GLN A 188 11.23 -21.11 15.36
N GLU A 189 9.95 -20.74 15.29
CA GLU A 189 8.93 -21.54 14.61
C GLU A 189 9.20 -21.65 13.10
N ARG A 190 9.76 -20.60 12.48
CA ARG A 190 10.18 -20.62 11.07
C ARG A 190 11.39 -21.52 10.84
N LEU A 191 12.38 -21.49 11.73
CA LEU A 191 13.53 -22.39 11.70
C LEU A 191 13.06 -23.84 11.84
N ALA A 192 12.22 -24.14 12.83
CA ALA A 192 11.66 -25.48 13.04
C ALA A 192 10.90 -25.99 11.80
N TYR A 193 10.11 -25.13 11.14
CA TYR A 193 9.41 -25.49 9.90
C TYR A 193 10.39 -25.74 8.74
N THR A 194 11.47 -24.97 8.67
CA THR A 194 12.50 -25.09 7.61
C THR A 194 13.36 -26.34 7.83
N ASP A 195 13.67 -26.68 9.08
CA ASP A 195 14.39 -27.89 9.45
C ASP A 195 13.55 -29.14 9.18
N GLN A 196 12.23 -29.10 9.43
CA GLN A 196 11.30 -30.17 9.03
C GLN A 196 11.20 -30.34 7.51
N LEU A 197 11.22 -29.24 6.75
CA LEU A 197 11.26 -29.29 5.29
C LEU A 197 12.60 -29.84 4.76
N LYS A 198 13.72 -29.50 5.43
CA LYS A 198 15.03 -30.09 5.12
C LYS A 198 15.03 -31.59 5.37
N TYR A 199 14.53 -32.03 6.52
CA TYR A 199 14.43 -33.43 6.91
C TYR A 199 13.53 -34.26 5.99
N THR A 200 12.50 -33.66 5.39
CA THR A 200 11.62 -34.33 4.42
C THR A 200 12.13 -34.25 2.98
N SER A 201 12.98 -33.27 2.66
CA SER A 201 13.64 -33.13 1.35
C SER A 201 14.95 -33.88 1.22
N GLU A 202 15.56 -34.26 2.35
CA GLU A 202 16.50 -35.38 2.42
C GLU A 202 15.69 -36.65 2.17
N PHE A 203 15.31 -36.82 0.90
CA PHE A 203 14.89 -38.09 0.36
C PHE A 203 15.93 -39.11 0.84
N ASN A 204 15.50 -39.97 1.76
CA ASN A 204 16.32 -41.00 2.34
C ASN A 204 16.65 -41.97 1.20
N LEU A 205 17.70 -41.66 0.44
CA LEU A 205 18.12 -42.41 -0.74
C LEU A 205 18.38 -43.87 -0.36
N ASP A 206 18.76 -44.10 0.89
CA ASP A 206 18.94 -45.42 1.48
C ASP A 206 17.62 -46.17 1.66
N GLU A 207 16.51 -45.47 1.95
CA GLU A 207 15.18 -46.06 2.10
C GLU A 207 14.52 -46.36 0.75
N ILE A 208 14.74 -45.51 -0.26
CA ILE A 208 14.41 -45.83 -1.66
C ILE A 208 15.26 -47.00 -2.15
N ALA A 209 16.58 -46.98 -1.90
CA ALA A 209 17.48 -48.05 -2.30
C ALA A 209 17.10 -49.40 -1.66
N LYS A 210 16.61 -49.39 -0.42
CA LYS A 210 16.06 -50.56 0.27
C LYS A 210 14.75 -51.02 -0.36
N ALA A 211 13.83 -50.09 -0.67
CA ALA A 211 12.56 -50.40 -1.32
C ALA A 211 12.73 -50.92 -2.76
N THR A 212 13.78 -50.49 -3.49
CA THR A 212 14.14 -51.01 -4.81
C THR A 212 14.88 -52.35 -4.78
N LYS A 213 15.41 -52.79 -3.63
CA LYS A 213 16.06 -54.11 -3.51
C LYS A 213 15.05 -55.24 -3.25
N ASP A 214 13.89 -54.92 -2.69
CA ASP A 214 12.84 -55.90 -2.35
C ASP A 214 11.67 -55.92 -3.36
N THR A 215 11.79 -55.23 -4.50
CA THR A 215 10.76 -55.25 -5.56
C THR A 215 11.05 -56.37 -6.57
N PRO A 216 10.17 -57.37 -6.72
CA PRO A 216 10.30 -58.35 -7.80
C PRO A 216 10.13 -57.66 -9.17
N GLU A 217 10.96 -58.07 -10.13
CA GLU A 217 11.25 -57.54 -11.49
C GLU A 217 10.06 -57.23 -12.45
N SER A 218 8.88 -56.81 -11.99
CA SER A 218 7.68 -56.70 -12.85
C SER A 218 6.97 -55.34 -12.84
N PHE A 219 7.62 -54.25 -12.41
CA PHE A 219 7.05 -52.91 -12.59
C PHE A 219 7.79 -52.11 -13.65
N VAL A 220 7.32 -52.20 -14.89
CA VAL A 220 7.67 -51.28 -15.97
C VAL A 220 6.75 -50.06 -15.84
N PRO A 221 7.21 -48.88 -15.39
CA PRO A 221 6.40 -47.67 -15.48
C PRO A 221 6.22 -47.29 -16.96
N PRO A 222 5.08 -46.67 -17.33
CA PRO A 222 4.83 -46.28 -18.70
C PRO A 222 5.88 -45.26 -19.17
N VAL A 223 6.50 -45.58 -20.30
CA VAL A 223 7.50 -44.75 -21.00
C VAL A 223 6.93 -43.35 -21.24
N ILE A 224 7.44 -42.36 -20.51
CA ILE A 224 7.23 -40.96 -20.84
C ILE A 224 8.08 -40.66 -22.09
N SER A 225 7.37 -40.33 -23.17
CA SER A 225 7.90 -39.92 -24.47
C SER A 225 9.10 -38.95 -24.38
N SER A 226 10.12 -39.23 -25.20
CA SER A 226 11.47 -38.63 -25.25
C SER A 226 11.56 -37.15 -25.66
N LYS A 227 10.48 -36.36 -25.55
CA LYS A 227 10.51 -34.92 -25.88
C LYS A 227 10.76 -33.97 -24.71
N THR A 228 10.81 -34.48 -23.48
CA THR A 228 10.95 -33.64 -22.27
C THR A 228 12.38 -33.63 -21.68
N ALA A 229 13.23 -34.59 -22.05
CA ALA A 229 14.59 -34.71 -21.50
C ALA A 229 15.56 -33.63 -22.02
N SER A 230 15.41 -33.14 -23.26
CA SER A 230 16.40 -32.21 -23.84
C SER A 230 16.29 -30.76 -23.34
N LYS A 231 15.26 -30.40 -22.56
CA LYS A 231 15.10 -29.03 -22.03
C LYS A 231 15.60 -28.85 -20.60
N LEU A 232 15.85 -29.95 -19.88
CA LEU A 232 16.36 -29.91 -18.50
C LEU A 232 17.89 -29.74 -18.45
N ASP A 233 18.62 -30.30 -19.41
CA ASP A 233 20.10 -30.19 -19.46
C ASP A 233 20.58 -28.77 -19.82
N ASP A 234 19.87 -28.06 -20.70
CA ASP A 234 20.21 -26.68 -21.07
C ASP A 234 20.00 -25.68 -19.91
N THR A 235 19.10 -26.01 -18.97
CA THR A 235 18.79 -25.13 -17.83
C THR A 235 19.80 -25.31 -16.69
N GLN A 236 20.32 -26.53 -16.47
CA GLN A 236 21.33 -26.77 -15.44
C GLN A 236 22.73 -26.24 -15.83
N ASN A 237 23.11 -26.31 -17.11
CA ASN A 237 24.39 -25.77 -17.58
C ASN A 237 24.46 -24.22 -17.50
N ASN A 238 23.33 -23.53 -17.65
CA ASN A 238 23.28 -22.06 -17.51
C ASN A 238 23.32 -21.59 -16.03
N LEU A 239 22.82 -22.41 -15.10
CA LEU A 239 22.89 -22.11 -13.66
C LEU A 239 24.30 -22.33 -13.07
N GLN A 240 25.06 -23.31 -13.58
CA GLN A 240 26.45 -23.50 -13.14
C GLN A 240 27.41 -22.44 -13.70
N LYS A 241 27.16 -21.90 -14.91
CA LYS A 241 28.01 -20.85 -15.49
C LYS A 241 27.86 -19.50 -14.79
N ASN A 242 26.67 -19.16 -14.29
CA ASN A 242 26.44 -17.90 -13.56
C ASN A 242 26.86 -17.93 -12.09
N LYS A 243 27.06 -19.11 -11.48
CA LYS A 243 27.51 -19.22 -10.09
C LYS A 243 29.02 -19.03 -9.91
N LYS A 244 29.79 -18.98 -11.01
CA LYS A 244 31.26 -18.87 -10.99
C LYS A 244 31.81 -17.45 -11.21
N SER A 245 30.96 -16.42 -11.24
CA SER A 245 31.35 -15.03 -11.60
C SER A 245 31.12 -13.97 -10.51
N THR A 246 30.73 -14.32 -9.28
CA THR A 246 30.48 -13.27 -8.25
C THR A 246 30.74 -13.77 -6.84
N TYR A 247 32.01 -14.08 -6.54
CA TYR A 247 32.56 -14.05 -5.19
C TYR A 247 34.00 -13.55 -5.33
N ASP A 248 34.15 -12.23 -5.26
CA ASP A 248 35.44 -11.55 -5.18
C ASP A 248 35.79 -11.44 -3.70
N GLU A 249 36.84 -12.14 -3.29
CA GLU A 249 37.18 -12.49 -1.91
C GLU A 249 38.12 -11.46 -1.26
N SER A 250 37.93 -10.16 -1.52
CA SER A 250 38.92 -9.12 -1.17
C SER A 250 38.47 -8.01 -0.23
N LEU A 251 37.38 -8.15 0.55
CA LEU A 251 36.89 -7.07 1.43
C LEU A 251 36.53 -7.49 2.87
N LEU A 252 36.93 -8.67 3.31
CA LEU A 252 36.67 -9.16 4.68
C LEU A 252 37.91 -9.27 5.58
N ALA A 253 39.08 -8.76 5.14
CA ALA A 253 40.33 -8.88 5.90
C ALA A 253 40.69 -7.65 6.76
N ASP A 254 40.04 -6.49 6.61
CA ASP A 254 40.50 -5.25 7.28
C ASP A 254 39.77 -4.86 8.57
N ASP A 255 38.65 -5.50 8.94
CA ASP A 255 37.83 -5.00 10.07
C ASP A 255 37.95 -5.81 11.38
N ILE A 256 38.87 -6.78 11.44
CA ILE A 256 39.14 -7.58 12.66
C ILE A 256 40.44 -7.15 13.37
N SER A 257 41.23 -6.26 12.77
CA SER A 257 42.48 -5.75 13.37
C SER A 257 42.36 -4.46 14.18
N SER A 258 41.20 -3.77 14.18
CA SER A 258 41.07 -2.44 14.82
C SER A 258 40.36 -2.43 16.19
N LYS A 259 39.82 -3.55 16.66
CA LYS A 259 39.00 -3.60 17.91
C LYS A 259 39.62 -4.31 19.11
N LYS A 260 40.94 -4.54 19.10
CA LYS A 260 41.64 -5.20 20.23
C LYS A 260 42.81 -4.37 20.78
N LYS A 261 42.70 -3.04 20.82
CA LYS A 261 43.74 -2.17 21.39
C LYS A 261 43.32 -1.02 22.32
N ASP A 262 42.04 -0.90 22.69
CA ASP A 262 41.59 0.14 23.64
C ASP A 262 40.93 -0.47 24.89
N ASN A 263 41.63 -1.39 25.54
CA ASN A 263 41.35 -1.80 26.92
C ASN A 263 42.65 -2.38 27.50
N ILE A 264 43.53 -1.49 27.97
CA ILE A 264 44.47 -1.61 29.09
C ILE A 264 45.09 -0.21 29.26
N GLU A 265 44.57 0.50 30.28
CA GLU A 265 45.16 1.54 31.16
C GLU A 265 44.09 2.56 31.58
#